data_AF-A0AAU0F0E7-F1
#
_entry.id   AF-A0AAU0F0E7-F1
#
_cell.length_a   1.000
_cell.length_b   1.000
_cell.length_c   1.000
_cell.angle_alpha   90.00
_cell.angle_beta   90.00
_cell.angle_gamma   90.00
#
_symmetry.space_group_name_H-M   'P 1'
#
loop_
_entity.id
_entity.type
_entity.pdbx_description
1 polymer ?
#
loop_
_entity_poly.entity_id
_entity_poly.type
_entity_poly.pdbx_seq_one_letter_code
_entity_poly.pdbx_strand_id
1 'polypeptide(L)'
;MENNQFIYKQEYEGMEGIVLESRGGAKDSNNFRNPDYKFLRRFILELLKQAGETDVQIYIAARNSVYKNLEDRLISIDGVTEFDFNSIGIDDFETKLNEAVRTKGQVPNAKGGNDTKKLFFRTKCNLNMLNDNPVEVKDGFDLEAVLKEFSFDFNRPLDDRNLLKTLVNELQDALYQFLKINLPSYNWQKEYTPSTTRKDSFDIYGYNATENRTIVVELDPHRADSIAKKFVSRIVLLKNENLYYVAFLYPGTDKMPKNEAIKYCDDCAIIAEAMNTENATKKFLSHFL
;
A
#
# COMPACT_ATOMS: atom_id res chain seq x y z
N MET A 1 14.73 10.89 -13.96
CA MET A 1 13.92 9.87 -14.69
C MET A 1 14.75 8.61 -14.82
N GLU A 2 14.78 7.76 -13.79
CA GLU A 2 15.13 6.37 -14.02
C GLU A 2 13.85 5.68 -14.47
N ASN A 3 13.81 5.27 -15.74
CA ASN A 3 12.74 4.41 -16.25
C ASN A 3 12.64 3.21 -15.31
N ASN A 4 11.44 2.91 -14.81
CA ASN A 4 11.19 1.69 -14.09
C ASN A 4 11.43 0.52 -15.07
N GLN A 5 12.63 -0.06 -15.05
CA GLN A 5 13.15 -0.95 -16.11
C GLN A 5 12.30 -2.22 -16.37
N PHE A 6 11.29 -2.46 -15.54
CA PHE A 6 10.45 -3.66 -15.58
C PHE A 6 9.00 -3.42 -15.98
N ILE A 7 8.54 -2.16 -16.12
CA ILE A 7 7.25 -1.81 -16.74
C ILE A 7 7.48 -0.72 -17.79
N TYR A 8 7.01 -0.93 -19.01
CA TYR A 8 7.13 0.06 -20.07
C TYR A 8 6.08 -0.12 -21.16
N LYS A 9 5.87 0.91 -21.99
CA LYS A 9 5.11 0.79 -23.23
C LYS A 9 5.94 0.10 -24.29
N GLN A 10 5.33 -0.82 -25.01
CA GLN A 10 5.94 -1.41 -26.18
C GLN A 10 4.87 -1.79 -27.20
N GLU A 11 5.26 -1.78 -28.47
CA GLU A 11 4.56 -2.55 -29.48
C GLU A 11 4.97 -4.02 -29.37
N TYR A 12 3.99 -4.91 -29.25
CA TYR A 12 4.16 -6.35 -29.20
C TYR A 12 3.27 -7.00 -30.27
N GLU A 13 3.88 -7.63 -31.27
CA GLU A 13 3.16 -8.31 -32.37
C GLU A 13 2.14 -7.40 -33.08
N GLY A 14 2.49 -6.13 -33.32
CA GLY A 14 1.62 -5.14 -33.97
C GLY A 14 0.58 -4.49 -33.06
N MET A 15 0.59 -4.80 -31.76
CA MET A 15 -0.33 -4.24 -30.76
C MET A 15 0.44 -3.33 -29.81
N GLU A 16 -0.10 -2.15 -29.51
CA GLU A 16 0.42 -1.31 -28.43
C GLU A 16 -0.15 -1.73 -27.08
N GLY A 17 0.66 -1.63 -26.03
CA GLY A 17 0.22 -1.93 -24.68
C GLY A 17 1.32 -1.77 -23.63
N ILE A 18 1.04 -2.28 -22.44
CA ILE A 18 1.93 -2.24 -21.28
C ILE A 18 2.65 -3.58 -21.16
N VAL A 19 3.97 -3.55 -21.03
CA VAL A 19 4.79 -4.73 -20.78
C VAL A 19 5.18 -4.77 -19.31
N LEU A 20 5.10 -5.96 -18.70
CA LEU A 20 5.68 -6.28 -17.40
C LEU A 20 6.77 -7.35 -17.59
N GLU A 21 8.02 -7.02 -17.29
CA GLU A 21 9.14 -7.96 -17.36
C GLU A 21 9.03 -9.09 -16.33
N SER A 22 9.56 -10.27 -16.66
CA SER A 22 9.55 -11.41 -15.74
C SER A 22 10.43 -11.19 -14.51
N ARG A 23 10.07 -11.79 -13.36
CA ARG A 23 11.03 -12.03 -12.27
C ARG A 23 12.03 -13.10 -12.66
N GLY A 24 13.30 -12.89 -12.37
CA GLY A 24 14.38 -13.84 -12.66
C GLY A 24 15.34 -13.98 -11.48
N GLY A 25 16.04 -15.12 -11.44
CA GLY A 25 17.08 -15.40 -10.45
C GLY A 25 16.58 -15.70 -9.03
N ALA A 26 17.42 -16.39 -8.27
CA ALA A 26 17.31 -16.48 -6.82
C ALA A 26 17.83 -15.19 -6.16
N LYS A 27 17.46 -14.94 -4.90
CA LYS A 27 17.69 -13.67 -4.17
C LYS A 27 19.16 -13.20 -4.13
N ASP A 28 20.11 -14.09 -4.38
CA ASP A 28 21.56 -13.80 -4.33
C ASP A 28 22.29 -14.23 -5.62
N SER A 29 21.55 -14.41 -6.71
CA SER A 29 22.12 -14.83 -7.99
C SER A 29 22.41 -13.65 -8.90
N ASN A 30 23.43 -13.79 -9.78
CA ASN A 30 23.81 -12.74 -10.74
C ASN A 30 22.70 -12.40 -11.77
N ASN A 31 21.63 -13.20 -11.84
CA ASN A 31 20.46 -12.96 -12.68
C ASN A 31 19.20 -12.60 -11.87
N PHE A 32 19.35 -12.20 -10.59
CA PHE A 32 18.26 -11.68 -9.76
C PHE A 32 17.71 -10.39 -10.36
N ARG A 33 16.43 -10.40 -10.73
CA ARG A 33 15.77 -9.25 -11.35
C ARG A 33 14.29 -9.23 -11.07
N ASN A 34 13.72 -8.03 -11.08
CA ASN A 34 12.31 -7.75 -10.82
C ASN A 34 11.76 -8.48 -9.57
N PRO A 35 12.34 -8.25 -8.38
CA PRO A 35 11.84 -8.83 -7.13
C PRO A 35 10.39 -8.43 -6.84
N ASP A 36 9.99 -7.25 -7.30
CA ASP A 36 8.68 -6.64 -7.03
C ASP A 36 7.62 -7.01 -8.08
N TYR A 37 7.85 -8.05 -8.89
CA TYR A 37 6.96 -8.44 -9.99
C TYR A 37 5.47 -8.47 -9.62
N LYS A 38 5.13 -9.07 -8.47
CA LYS A 38 3.73 -9.23 -8.04
C LYS A 38 3.11 -7.87 -7.75
N PHE A 39 3.86 -7.03 -7.08
CA PHE A 39 3.49 -5.65 -6.79
C PHE A 39 3.29 -4.85 -8.10
N LEU A 40 4.27 -4.88 -9.01
CA LEU A 40 4.22 -4.22 -10.32
C LEU A 40 3.04 -4.67 -11.17
N ARG A 41 2.70 -5.97 -11.13
CA ARG A 41 1.52 -6.48 -11.80
C ARG A 41 0.24 -5.92 -11.20
N ARG A 42 0.11 -5.93 -9.86
CA ARG A 42 -1.05 -5.37 -9.19
C ARG A 42 -1.23 -3.88 -9.52
N PHE A 43 -0.13 -3.13 -9.55
CA PHE A 43 -0.13 -1.73 -9.99
C PHE A 43 -0.74 -1.56 -11.39
N ILE A 44 -0.37 -2.40 -12.37
CA ILE A 44 -0.98 -2.37 -13.71
C ILE A 44 -2.49 -2.65 -13.64
N LEU A 45 -2.93 -3.63 -12.84
CA LEU A 45 -4.36 -3.96 -12.71
C LEU A 45 -5.16 -2.79 -12.13
N GLU A 46 -4.64 -2.14 -11.08
CA GLU A 46 -5.26 -0.95 -10.48
C GLU A 46 -5.27 0.22 -11.46
N LEU A 47 -4.20 0.42 -12.24
CA LEU A 47 -4.13 1.45 -13.29
C LEU A 47 -5.21 1.26 -14.35
N LEU A 48 -5.41 0.03 -14.83
CA LEU A 48 -6.45 -0.30 -15.81
C LEU A 48 -7.84 -0.01 -15.26
N LYS A 49 -8.06 -0.29 -13.97
CA LYS A 49 -9.32 0.02 -13.27
C LYS A 49 -9.55 1.51 -13.10
N GLN A 50 -8.54 2.27 -12.69
CA GLN A 50 -8.64 3.73 -12.56
C GLN A 50 -8.90 4.40 -13.92
N ALA A 51 -8.29 3.89 -14.99
CA ALA A 51 -8.52 4.34 -16.36
C ALA A 51 -9.89 3.90 -16.93
N GLY A 52 -10.62 3.03 -16.22
CA GLY A 52 -11.90 2.51 -16.65
C GLY A 52 -11.82 1.68 -17.93
N GLU A 53 -10.70 0.97 -18.15
CA GLU A 53 -10.47 0.20 -19.35
C GLU A 53 -11.40 -1.02 -19.43
N THR A 54 -12.11 -1.15 -20.55
CA THR A 54 -13.11 -2.20 -20.74
C THR A 54 -12.64 -3.37 -21.62
N ASP A 55 -11.63 -3.13 -22.47
CA ASP A 55 -11.25 -4.02 -23.58
C ASP A 55 -9.82 -4.58 -23.41
N VAL A 56 -9.45 -4.96 -22.18
CA VAL A 56 -8.06 -5.35 -21.89
C VAL A 56 -7.83 -6.81 -22.22
N GLN A 57 -6.77 -7.11 -22.98
CA GLN A 57 -6.32 -8.49 -23.24
C GLN A 57 -4.92 -8.71 -22.68
N ILE A 58 -4.67 -9.87 -22.07
CA ILE A 58 -3.40 -10.17 -21.40
C ILE A 58 -2.71 -11.33 -22.11
N TYR A 59 -1.43 -11.19 -22.43
CA TYR A 59 -0.65 -12.16 -23.17
C TYR A 59 0.61 -12.57 -22.40
N ILE A 60 1.03 -13.83 -22.56
CA ILE A 60 2.38 -14.26 -22.20
C ILE A 60 3.36 -13.79 -23.28
N ALA A 61 4.16 -12.78 -22.93
CA ALA A 61 5.17 -12.17 -23.81
C ALA A 61 6.58 -12.78 -23.63
N ALA A 62 6.69 -13.89 -22.90
CA ALA A 62 7.94 -14.64 -22.78
C ALA A 62 8.26 -15.40 -24.08
N ARG A 63 9.54 -15.44 -24.47
CA ARG A 63 10.01 -16.30 -25.57
C ARG A 63 10.00 -17.76 -25.10
N ASN A 64 9.08 -18.56 -25.62
CA ASN A 64 8.96 -19.98 -25.35
C ASN A 64 8.46 -20.69 -26.62
N SER A 65 9.10 -21.81 -26.98
CA SER A 65 8.80 -22.61 -28.17
C SER A 65 7.44 -23.29 -28.13
N VAL A 66 6.79 -23.36 -26.96
CA VAL A 66 5.43 -23.90 -26.80
C VAL A 66 4.38 -23.03 -27.49
N TYR A 67 4.60 -21.71 -27.54
CA TYR A 67 3.64 -20.78 -28.15
C TYR A 67 3.96 -20.62 -29.64
N LYS A 68 3.10 -21.15 -30.50
CA LYS A 68 3.28 -21.15 -31.96
C LYS A 68 2.68 -19.91 -32.61
N ASN A 69 1.60 -19.39 -32.03
CA ASN A 69 0.91 -18.18 -32.51
C ASN A 69 0.57 -17.25 -31.34
N LEU A 70 -0.07 -16.12 -31.65
CA LEU A 70 -0.47 -15.12 -30.66
C LEU A 70 -1.61 -15.62 -29.74
N GLU A 71 -2.54 -16.39 -30.28
CA GLU A 71 -3.68 -16.95 -29.54
C GLU A 71 -3.22 -17.92 -28.43
N ASP A 72 -2.17 -18.70 -28.69
CA ASP A 72 -1.55 -19.58 -27.69
C ASP A 72 -1.05 -18.82 -26.46
N ARG A 73 -0.76 -17.52 -26.62
CA ARG A 73 -0.23 -16.65 -25.56
C ARG A 73 -1.33 -15.93 -24.78
N LEU A 74 -2.53 -15.82 -25.35
CA LEU A 74 -3.65 -15.09 -24.76
C LEU A 74 -4.12 -15.77 -23.47
N ILE A 75 -4.20 -15.01 -22.39
CA ILE A 75 -4.69 -15.47 -21.10
C ILE A 75 -6.22 -15.53 -21.15
N SER A 76 -6.75 -16.66 -20.68
CA SER A 76 -8.18 -16.88 -20.49
C SER A 76 -8.43 -17.11 -19.01
N ILE A 77 -9.35 -16.35 -18.42
CA ILE A 77 -9.82 -16.50 -17.03
C ILE A 77 -11.32 -16.71 -17.09
N ASP A 78 -11.81 -17.80 -16.49
CA ASP A 78 -13.24 -18.16 -16.50
C ASP A 78 -13.87 -18.19 -17.91
N GLY A 79 -13.07 -18.55 -18.94
CA GLY A 79 -13.47 -18.59 -20.35
C GLY A 79 -13.47 -17.23 -21.05
N VAL A 80 -13.08 -16.16 -20.37
CA VAL A 80 -13.03 -14.78 -20.88
C VAL A 80 -11.59 -14.38 -21.17
N THR A 81 -11.38 -13.68 -22.28
CA THR A 81 -10.05 -13.22 -22.75
C THR A 81 -9.92 -11.71 -22.88
N GLU A 82 -11.04 -10.99 -22.77
CA GLU A 82 -11.13 -9.53 -22.79
C GLU A 82 -11.80 -9.07 -21.48
N PHE A 83 -11.14 -8.18 -20.76
CA PHE A 83 -11.44 -7.90 -19.37
C PHE A 83 -11.90 -6.46 -19.17
N ASP A 84 -13.09 -6.32 -18.59
CA ASP A 84 -13.66 -5.03 -18.20
C ASP A 84 -13.29 -4.66 -16.76
N PHE A 85 -12.31 -3.78 -16.62
CA PHE A 85 -11.80 -3.37 -15.31
C PHE A 85 -12.74 -2.44 -14.52
N ASN A 86 -13.85 -1.95 -15.10
CA ASN A 86 -14.88 -1.25 -14.34
C ASN A 86 -15.65 -2.19 -13.42
N SER A 87 -15.87 -3.43 -13.87
CA SER A 87 -16.67 -4.43 -13.14
C SER A 87 -15.83 -5.42 -12.33
N ILE A 88 -14.54 -5.53 -12.64
CA ILE A 88 -13.65 -6.49 -12.00
C ILE A 88 -13.23 -6.08 -10.57
N GLY A 89 -13.33 -7.03 -9.63
CA GLY A 89 -12.66 -6.96 -8.33
C GLY A 89 -11.19 -7.40 -8.45
N ILE A 90 -10.24 -6.51 -8.10
CA ILE A 90 -8.80 -6.71 -8.34
C ILE A 90 -8.25 -7.93 -7.59
N ASP A 91 -8.67 -8.17 -6.35
CA ASP A 91 -8.16 -9.28 -5.53
C ASP A 91 -8.51 -10.66 -6.10
N ASP A 92 -9.77 -10.85 -6.51
CA ASP A 92 -10.23 -12.08 -7.14
C ASP A 92 -9.55 -12.29 -8.49
N PHE A 93 -9.51 -11.24 -9.30
CA PHE A 93 -8.89 -11.28 -10.61
C PHE A 93 -7.39 -11.57 -10.55
N GLU A 94 -6.66 -10.96 -9.62
CA GLU A 94 -5.24 -11.22 -9.43
C GLU A 94 -4.97 -12.69 -9.06
N THR A 95 -5.83 -13.26 -8.21
CA THR A 95 -5.75 -14.68 -7.83
C THR A 95 -5.91 -15.59 -9.05
N LYS A 96 -6.92 -15.32 -9.88
CA LYS A 96 -7.17 -16.10 -11.10
C LYS A 96 -6.09 -15.89 -12.16
N LEU A 97 -5.58 -14.66 -12.30
CA LEU A 97 -4.49 -14.34 -13.20
C LEU A 97 -3.19 -15.04 -12.78
N ASN A 98 -2.89 -15.13 -11.48
CA ASN A 98 -1.76 -15.91 -10.98
C ASN A 98 -1.82 -17.36 -11.45
N GLU A 99 -2.99 -17.97 -11.29
CA GLU A 99 -3.22 -19.36 -11.70
C GLU A 99 -3.11 -19.53 -13.21
N ALA A 100 -3.74 -18.65 -14.00
CA ALA A 100 -3.68 -18.70 -15.45
C ALA A 100 -2.24 -18.54 -15.96
N VAL A 101 -1.47 -17.59 -15.42
CA VAL A 101 -0.06 -17.38 -15.80
C VAL A 101 0.79 -18.59 -15.42
N ARG A 102 0.56 -19.18 -14.23
CA ARG A 102 1.27 -20.36 -13.75
C ARG A 102 1.14 -21.54 -14.72
N THR A 103 -0.10 -21.84 -15.12
CA THR A 103 -0.45 -23.02 -15.91
C THR A 103 -0.20 -22.83 -17.41
N LYS A 104 -0.27 -21.60 -17.93
CA LYS A 104 -0.10 -21.33 -19.36
C LYS A 104 1.28 -21.80 -19.87
N GLY A 105 1.29 -22.63 -20.90
CA GLY A 105 2.53 -23.16 -21.52
C GLY A 105 3.24 -24.23 -20.70
N GLN A 106 2.60 -24.79 -19.66
CA GLN A 106 3.06 -26.03 -19.05
C GLN A 106 2.84 -27.20 -20.00
N VAL A 107 3.78 -28.14 -20.02
CA VAL A 107 3.59 -29.44 -20.64
C VAL A 107 2.55 -30.25 -19.86
N PRO A 108 1.74 -31.10 -20.54
CA PRO A 108 0.76 -31.96 -19.88
C PRO A 108 1.39 -32.77 -18.74
N ASN A 109 0.72 -32.81 -17.58
CA ASN A 109 1.14 -33.51 -16.35
C ASN A 109 2.36 -32.94 -15.60
N ALA A 110 2.88 -31.78 -15.98
CA ALA A 110 3.92 -31.12 -15.20
C ALA A 110 3.37 -30.62 -13.85
N LYS A 111 4.11 -30.85 -12.76
CA LYS A 111 3.81 -30.31 -11.42
C LYS A 111 4.65 -29.05 -11.19
N GLY A 112 3.97 -27.94 -10.89
CA GLY A 112 4.61 -26.63 -10.63
C GLY A 112 4.77 -25.76 -11.86
N GLY A 113 4.80 -24.43 -11.69
CA GLY A 113 4.89 -23.45 -12.77
C GLY A 113 5.28 -22.06 -12.28
N ASN A 114 5.88 -21.27 -13.16
CA ASN A 114 6.25 -19.89 -12.86
C ASN A 114 5.06 -18.95 -13.13
N ASP A 115 4.62 -18.23 -12.11
CA ASP A 115 3.54 -17.25 -12.14
C ASP A 115 4.06 -15.80 -12.19
N THR A 116 5.35 -15.64 -12.49
CA THR A 116 6.07 -14.36 -12.66
C THR A 116 6.68 -14.20 -14.06
N LYS A 117 5.97 -14.71 -15.08
CA LYS A 117 6.37 -14.65 -16.49
C LYS A 117 6.24 -13.23 -17.05
N LYS A 118 6.95 -12.93 -18.14
CA LYS A 118 6.78 -11.65 -18.86
C LYS A 118 5.36 -11.56 -19.42
N LEU A 119 4.66 -10.47 -19.11
CA LEU A 119 3.28 -10.21 -19.56
C LEU A 119 3.22 -9.00 -20.47
N PHE A 120 2.25 -9.02 -21.38
CA PHE A 120 1.84 -7.87 -22.18
C PHE A 120 0.34 -7.65 -22.00
N PHE A 121 -0.05 -6.43 -21.66
CA PHE A 121 -1.43 -5.99 -21.50
C PHE A 121 -1.76 -5.11 -22.70
N ARG A 122 -2.57 -5.62 -23.62
CA ARG A 122 -3.14 -4.82 -24.70
C ARG A 122 -4.22 -3.94 -24.07
N THR A 123 -4.01 -2.64 -24.13
CA THR A 123 -4.87 -1.63 -23.49
C THR A 123 -4.70 -0.31 -24.22
N LYS A 124 -5.75 0.53 -24.19
CA LYS A 124 -5.66 1.91 -24.66
C LYS A 124 -5.06 2.82 -23.59
N CYS A 125 -4.96 2.33 -22.35
CA CYS A 125 -4.42 3.05 -21.21
C CYS A 125 -3.00 3.50 -21.52
N ASN A 126 -2.82 4.81 -21.51
CA ASN A 126 -1.52 5.38 -21.70
C ASN A 126 -0.80 5.38 -20.35
N LEU A 127 0.32 4.64 -20.25
CA LEU A 127 1.28 4.78 -19.15
C LEU A 127 1.64 6.26 -18.91
N ASN A 128 1.60 7.11 -19.94
CA ASN A 128 1.79 8.55 -19.85
C ASN A 128 0.54 9.37 -19.45
N MET A 129 -0.65 8.78 -19.26
CA MET A 129 -1.72 9.52 -18.52
C MET A 129 -1.31 9.77 -17.05
N LEU A 130 -0.24 9.11 -16.60
CA LEU A 130 0.54 9.42 -15.40
C LEU A 130 1.84 10.23 -15.70
N ASN A 131 2.04 10.75 -16.92
CA ASN A 131 3.14 11.65 -17.29
C ASN A 131 2.64 13.03 -17.77
N ASP A 132 1.42 13.16 -18.33
CA ASP A 132 0.79 14.48 -18.63
C ASP A 132 0.11 15.10 -17.40
N ASN A 133 -0.24 14.26 -16.42
CA ASN A 133 -0.07 14.56 -15.01
C ASN A 133 1.05 13.64 -14.56
N PRO A 134 2.31 14.08 -14.43
CA PRO A 134 3.30 13.24 -13.80
C PRO A 134 2.69 12.82 -12.47
N VAL A 135 2.54 11.51 -12.23
CA VAL A 135 2.88 11.03 -10.89
C VAL A 135 4.38 11.28 -10.82
N GLU A 136 4.71 12.54 -10.54
CA GLU A 136 5.76 12.83 -9.62
C GLU A 136 5.56 11.81 -8.52
N VAL A 137 6.57 10.96 -8.32
CA VAL A 137 6.92 10.59 -6.96
C VAL A 137 7.28 11.93 -6.28
N LYS A 138 6.26 12.75 -6.01
CA LYS A 138 6.32 13.78 -5.01
C LYS A 138 6.51 12.98 -3.75
N ASP A 139 7.45 13.40 -2.93
CA ASP A 139 7.38 13.08 -1.53
C ASP A 139 5.95 13.33 -1.03
N GLY A 140 5.26 12.22 -0.73
CA GLY A 140 4.03 12.19 0.05
C GLY A 140 2.78 12.72 -0.64
N PHE A 141 1.71 11.94 -0.57
CA PHE A 141 0.47 12.53 -0.10
C PHE A 141 0.77 13.25 1.22
N ASP A 142 0.30 14.48 1.37
CA ASP A 142 0.50 15.23 2.60
C ASP A 142 -0.46 14.67 3.67
N LEU A 143 0.01 13.69 4.43
CA LEU A 143 -0.76 13.08 5.52
C LEU A 143 -1.20 14.14 6.54
N GLU A 144 -0.42 15.21 6.75
CA GLU A 144 -0.82 16.28 7.67
C GLU A 144 -2.00 17.08 7.09
N ALA A 145 -1.99 17.36 5.78
CA ALA A 145 -3.13 18.00 5.10
C ALA A 145 -4.38 17.12 5.17
N VAL A 146 -4.26 15.82 4.90
CA VAL A 146 -5.37 14.87 4.99
C VAL A 146 -5.93 14.81 6.42
N LEU A 147 -5.07 14.72 7.44
CA LEU A 147 -5.52 14.71 8.84
C LEU A 147 -6.20 16.03 9.25
N LYS A 148 -5.77 17.18 8.70
CA LYS A 148 -6.42 18.49 8.98
C LYS A 148 -7.85 18.58 8.44
N GLU A 149 -8.20 17.79 7.43
CA GLU A 149 -9.58 17.73 6.91
C GLU A 149 -10.51 16.86 7.78
N PHE A 150 -9.95 16.04 8.67
CA PHE A 150 -10.74 15.25 9.60
C PHE A 150 -11.27 16.13 10.73
N SER A 151 -12.57 16.02 10.98
CA SER A 151 -13.25 16.68 12.11
C SER A 151 -14.09 15.67 12.86
N PHE A 152 -14.06 15.74 14.18
CA PHE A 152 -14.90 14.92 15.05
C PHE A 152 -15.29 15.74 16.28
N ASP A 153 -16.56 15.71 16.66
CA ASP A 153 -17.05 16.43 17.85
C ASP A 153 -16.74 15.63 19.12
N PHE A 154 -15.59 15.93 19.74
CA PHE A 154 -15.13 15.20 20.93
C PHE A 154 -15.48 15.92 22.23
N ASN A 155 -16.69 15.66 22.73
CA ASN A 155 -17.13 16.16 24.04
C ASN A 155 -16.73 15.18 25.15
N ARG A 156 -15.54 15.39 25.71
CA ARG A 156 -14.98 14.50 26.74
C ARG A 156 -15.89 14.43 27.99
N PRO A 157 -16.41 13.25 28.38
CA PRO A 157 -17.07 13.08 29.66
C PRO A 157 -16.04 13.15 30.81
N LEU A 158 -16.29 14.00 31.82
CA LEU A 158 -15.35 14.26 32.90
C LEU A 158 -15.22 13.08 33.88
N ASP A 159 -16.35 12.46 34.24
CA ASP A 159 -16.41 11.48 35.32
C ASP A 159 -16.95 10.09 34.90
N ASP A 160 -17.21 9.88 33.60
CA ASP A 160 -17.69 8.60 33.09
C ASP A 160 -16.68 7.94 32.15
N ARG A 161 -15.97 6.96 32.71
CA ARG A 161 -14.95 6.18 31.99
C ARG A 161 -15.55 5.29 30.90
N ASN A 162 -16.78 4.80 31.09
CA ASN A 162 -17.42 3.93 30.10
C ASN A 162 -17.88 4.76 28.89
N LEU A 163 -18.49 5.92 29.13
CA LEU A 163 -18.82 6.87 28.07
C LEU A 163 -17.55 7.34 27.33
N LEU A 164 -16.46 7.62 28.06
CA LEU A 164 -15.19 7.98 27.42
C LEU A 164 -14.68 6.87 26.51
N LYS A 165 -14.76 5.61 26.95
CA LYS A 165 -14.33 4.46 26.14
C LYS A 165 -15.17 4.32 24.87
N THR A 166 -16.49 4.49 24.98
CA THR A 166 -17.40 4.47 23.82
C THR A 166 -17.04 5.60 22.85
N LEU A 167 -16.87 6.82 23.34
CA LEU A 167 -16.52 7.98 22.51
C LEU A 167 -15.17 7.83 21.80
N VAL A 168 -14.17 7.26 22.48
CA VAL A 168 -12.85 6.97 21.87
C VAL A 168 -12.97 5.90 20.78
N ASN A 169 -13.78 4.87 20.99
CA ASN A 169 -14.04 3.86 19.95
C ASN A 169 -14.75 4.48 18.73
N GLU A 170 -15.73 5.36 18.96
CA GLU A 170 -16.42 6.09 17.89
C GLU A 170 -15.46 7.01 17.12
N LEU A 171 -14.55 7.69 17.82
CA LEU A 171 -13.48 8.48 17.21
C LEU A 171 -12.55 7.60 16.36
N GLN A 172 -12.10 6.46 16.89
CA GLN A 172 -11.25 5.50 16.16
C GLN A 172 -11.96 4.99 14.89
N ASP A 173 -13.25 4.66 14.98
CA ASP A 173 -14.05 4.20 13.85
C ASP A 173 -14.21 5.28 12.78
N ALA A 174 -14.54 6.51 13.19
CA ALA A 174 -14.68 7.64 12.27
C ALA A 174 -13.35 7.94 11.56
N LEU A 175 -12.24 8.00 12.31
CA LEU A 175 -10.92 8.24 11.76
C LEU A 175 -10.48 7.12 10.81
N TYR A 176 -10.72 5.86 11.18
CA TYR A 176 -10.43 4.71 10.34
C TYR A 176 -11.17 4.77 9.00
N GLN A 177 -12.48 5.07 9.01
CA GLN A 177 -13.25 5.21 7.77
C GLN A 177 -12.78 6.40 6.94
N PHE A 178 -12.49 7.53 7.59
CA PHE A 178 -11.95 8.71 6.91
C PHE A 178 -10.63 8.41 6.20
N LEU A 179 -9.68 7.75 6.88
CA LEU A 179 -8.40 7.36 6.29
C LEU A 179 -8.60 6.37 5.14
N LYS A 180 -9.52 5.40 5.28
CA LYS A 180 -9.82 4.44 4.22
C LYS A 180 -10.41 5.09 2.97
N ILE A 181 -11.24 6.13 3.12
CA ILE A 181 -11.84 6.87 2.02
C ILE A 181 -10.80 7.77 1.34
N ASN A 182 -10.00 8.50 2.11
CA ASN A 182 -9.09 9.52 1.59
C ASN A 182 -7.71 8.96 1.18
N LEU A 183 -7.34 7.78 1.69
CA LEU A 183 -6.10 7.07 1.37
C LEU A 183 -6.42 5.62 0.95
N PRO A 184 -7.14 5.41 -0.17
CA PRO A 184 -7.61 4.09 -0.58
C PRO A 184 -6.48 3.15 -1.04
N SER A 185 -5.29 3.69 -1.32
CA SER A 185 -4.10 2.92 -1.69
C SER A 185 -3.46 2.19 -0.51
N TYR A 186 -3.83 2.52 0.73
CA TYR A 186 -3.34 1.90 1.94
C TYR A 186 -4.23 0.72 2.36
N ASN A 187 -3.61 -0.39 2.75
CA ASN A 187 -4.31 -1.50 3.37
C ASN A 187 -4.48 -1.24 4.87
N TRP A 188 -5.69 -0.85 5.27
CA TRP A 188 -6.00 -0.41 6.63
C TRP A 188 -6.52 -1.54 7.52
N GLN A 189 -6.09 -1.53 8.79
CA GLN A 189 -6.53 -2.44 9.85
C GLN A 189 -6.67 -1.67 11.17
N LYS A 190 -7.62 -2.07 12.03
CA LYS A 190 -7.73 -1.60 13.41
C LYS A 190 -7.18 -2.67 14.36
N GLU A 191 -6.69 -2.24 15.52
CA GLU A 191 -6.18 -3.13 16.57
C GLU A 191 -5.14 -4.13 16.05
N TYR A 192 -4.24 -3.64 15.19
CA TYR A 192 -3.26 -4.48 14.53
C TYR A 192 -2.13 -4.84 15.49
N THR A 193 -1.88 -6.14 15.66
CA THR A 193 -0.77 -6.64 16.47
C THR A 193 0.33 -7.19 15.55
N PRO A 194 1.43 -6.44 15.30
CA PRO A 194 2.47 -6.84 14.35
C PRO A 194 3.36 -7.99 14.86
N SER A 195 3.35 -8.25 16.16
CA SER A 195 4.25 -9.22 16.79
C SER A 195 3.51 -10.15 17.74
N THR A 196 3.74 -11.46 17.56
CA THR A 196 3.24 -12.48 18.49
C THR A 196 3.99 -12.50 19.83
N THR A 197 5.19 -11.90 19.87
CA THR A 197 6.04 -11.85 21.07
C THR A 197 5.87 -10.54 21.85
N ARG A 198 5.63 -9.43 21.15
CA ARG A 198 5.29 -8.14 21.75
C ARG A 198 3.83 -7.84 21.45
N LYS A 199 2.97 -8.09 22.44
CA LYS A 199 1.50 -7.91 22.38
C LYS A 199 1.05 -6.45 22.31
N ASP A 200 1.89 -5.56 21.81
CA ASP A 200 1.51 -4.16 21.59
C ASP A 200 0.64 -4.10 20.33
N SER A 201 -0.61 -3.67 20.50
CA SER A 201 -1.55 -3.39 19.41
C SER A 201 -1.41 -1.94 18.97
N PHE A 202 -1.61 -1.68 17.68
CA PHE A 202 -1.75 -0.35 17.11
C PHE A 202 -3.23 -0.04 16.92
N ASP A 203 -3.66 1.15 17.34
CA ASP A 203 -5.06 1.55 17.24
C ASP A 203 -5.52 1.52 15.77
N ILE A 204 -4.75 2.13 14.85
CA ILE A 204 -4.95 2.02 13.40
C ILE A 204 -3.60 1.80 12.70
N TYR A 205 -3.58 0.87 11.76
CA TYR A 205 -2.42 0.54 10.94
C TYR A 205 -2.78 0.62 9.45
N GLY A 206 -1.94 1.25 8.66
CA GLY A 206 -2.04 1.29 7.21
C GLY A 206 -0.71 0.92 6.57
N TYR A 207 -0.72 0.06 5.55
CA TYR A 207 0.48 -0.23 4.77
C TYR A 207 0.22 -0.05 3.28
N ASN A 208 1.13 0.67 2.62
CA ASN A 208 1.14 0.86 1.19
C ASN A 208 2.43 0.27 0.61
N ALA A 209 2.28 -0.83 -0.13
CA ALA A 209 3.42 -1.50 -0.76
C ALA A 209 4.06 -0.66 -1.88
N THR A 210 3.30 0.19 -2.57
CA THR A 210 3.78 1.07 -3.65
C THR A 210 4.74 2.12 -3.15
N GLU A 211 4.40 2.73 -2.03
CA GLU A 211 5.23 3.73 -1.38
C GLU A 211 6.25 3.09 -0.42
N ASN A 212 6.21 1.75 -0.28
CA ASN A 212 6.89 0.99 0.76
C ASN A 212 6.78 1.71 2.11
N ARG A 213 5.56 2.10 2.48
CA ARG A 213 5.29 3.02 3.60
C ARG A 213 4.23 2.45 4.53
N THR A 214 4.56 2.48 5.81
CA THR A 214 3.71 2.11 6.92
C THR A 214 3.23 3.40 7.61
N ILE A 215 1.93 3.47 7.88
CA ILE A 215 1.33 4.48 8.75
C ILE A 215 0.83 3.78 10.00
N VAL A 216 1.25 4.26 11.16
CA VAL A 216 0.70 3.86 12.46
C VAL A 216 0.03 5.08 13.06
N VAL A 217 -1.23 4.95 13.45
CA VAL A 217 -1.96 5.98 14.19
C VAL A 217 -2.27 5.44 15.58
N GLU A 218 -1.93 6.24 16.59
CA GLU A 218 -2.22 5.97 17.99
C GLU A 218 -3.10 7.10 18.53
N LEU A 219 -4.23 6.73 19.12
CA LEU A 219 -5.15 7.63 19.77
C LEU A 219 -4.75 7.77 21.23
N ASP A 220 -4.47 8.99 21.65
CA ASP A 220 -4.12 9.30 23.04
C ASP A 220 -4.78 10.60 23.50
N PRO A 221 -5.10 10.73 24.80
CA PRO A 221 -5.38 12.05 25.34
C PRO A 221 -4.11 12.92 25.25
N HIS A 222 -4.19 14.21 25.60
CA HIS A 222 -3.03 15.11 25.77
C HIS A 222 -2.04 14.69 26.90
N ARG A 223 -1.67 13.42 26.98
CA ARG A 223 -0.90 12.79 28.04
C ARG A 223 0.48 12.41 27.50
N ALA A 224 1.46 13.21 27.88
CA ALA A 224 2.86 13.09 27.44
C ALA A 224 3.48 11.70 27.67
N ASP A 225 3.28 11.09 28.83
CA ASP A 225 3.88 9.77 29.14
C ASP A 225 3.33 8.66 28.23
N SER A 226 2.06 8.76 27.83
CA SER A 226 1.44 7.82 26.89
C SER A 226 2.06 7.96 25.50
N ILE A 227 2.13 9.20 24.99
CA ILE A 227 2.70 9.53 23.68
C ILE A 227 4.12 8.97 23.56
N ALA A 228 5.00 9.31 24.51
CA ALA A 228 6.40 8.88 24.49
C ALA A 228 6.53 7.35 24.58
N LYS A 229 5.81 6.72 25.52
CA LYS A 229 5.88 5.26 25.72
C LYS A 229 5.42 4.50 24.48
N LYS A 230 4.30 4.94 23.88
CA LYS A 230 3.77 4.31 22.68
C LYS A 230 4.72 4.50 21.50
N PHE A 231 5.14 5.73 21.22
CA PHE A 231 6.08 6.03 20.15
C PHE A 231 7.35 5.17 20.21
N VAL A 232 8.02 5.12 21.37
CA VAL A 232 9.27 4.34 21.55
C VAL A 232 9.04 2.84 21.31
N SER A 233 7.93 2.28 21.78
CA SER A 233 7.62 0.87 21.52
C SER A 233 7.42 0.60 20.01
N ARG A 234 6.69 1.49 19.32
CA ARG A 234 6.22 1.31 17.94
C ARG A 234 7.35 1.49 16.94
N ILE A 235 8.19 2.50 17.16
CA ILE A 235 9.34 2.76 16.29
C ILE A 235 10.38 1.62 16.35
N VAL A 236 10.54 0.99 17.53
CA VAL A 236 11.42 -0.18 17.68
C VAL A 236 10.81 -1.42 17.03
N LEU A 237 9.49 -1.62 17.14
CA LEU A 237 8.78 -2.72 16.48
C LEU A 237 8.94 -2.65 14.96
N LEU A 238 8.84 -1.46 14.39
CA LEU A 238 8.89 -1.20 12.95
C LEU A 238 10.22 -0.59 12.51
N LYS A 239 11.32 -0.95 13.19
CA LYS A 239 12.64 -0.31 12.99
C LYS A 239 13.15 -0.39 11.55
N ASN A 240 12.78 -1.44 10.80
CA ASN A 240 13.24 -1.68 9.44
C ASN A 240 12.27 -1.19 8.34
N GLU A 241 11.17 -0.52 8.70
CA GLU A 241 10.13 -0.08 7.75
C GLU A 241 10.18 1.42 7.50
N ASN A 242 9.65 1.94 6.39
CA ASN A 242 9.41 3.38 6.29
C ASN A 242 8.14 3.71 7.07
N LEU A 243 8.26 4.47 8.16
CA LEU A 243 7.19 4.66 9.13
C LEU A 243 6.77 6.12 9.22
N TYR A 244 5.48 6.38 9.00
CA TYR A 244 4.79 7.57 9.48
C TYR A 244 4.03 7.22 10.74
N TYR A 245 4.55 7.67 11.89
CA TYR A 245 3.88 7.54 13.17
C TYR A 245 3.03 8.78 13.42
N VAL A 246 1.74 8.60 13.68
CA VAL A 246 0.78 9.66 13.97
C VAL A 246 0.32 9.54 15.42
N ALA A 247 0.69 10.51 16.24
CA ALA A 247 0.03 10.76 17.51
C ALA A 247 -1.26 11.55 17.26
N PHE A 248 -2.41 10.87 17.31
CA PHE A 248 -3.72 11.47 17.14
C PHE A 248 -4.29 11.81 18.52
N LEU A 249 -4.32 13.09 18.86
CA LEU A 249 -4.46 13.56 20.21
C LEU A 249 -5.83 14.20 20.44
N TYR A 250 -6.61 13.62 21.35
CA TYR A 250 -7.91 14.16 21.78
C TYR A 250 -7.81 14.86 23.13
N PRO A 251 -8.76 15.76 23.48
CA PRO A 251 -8.74 16.49 24.75
C PRO A 251 -8.55 15.59 25.98
N GLY A 252 -7.53 15.93 26.78
CA GLY A 252 -7.23 15.32 28.07
C GLY A 252 -8.07 15.89 29.22
N THR A 253 -7.68 15.62 30.46
CA THR A 253 -8.20 16.34 31.64
C THR A 253 -7.34 17.57 31.93
N ASP A 254 -7.73 18.40 32.90
CA ASP A 254 -6.94 19.58 33.32
C ASP A 254 -5.50 19.26 33.75
N LYS A 255 -5.25 18.01 34.16
CA LYS A 255 -3.92 17.51 34.54
C LYS A 255 -3.09 17.01 33.34
N MET A 256 -3.62 17.13 32.12
CA MET A 256 -3.01 16.70 30.86
C MET A 256 -2.93 17.90 29.92
N PRO A 257 -2.04 18.87 30.22
CA PRO A 257 -2.00 20.13 29.49
C PRO A 257 -1.51 19.92 28.05
N LYS A 258 -2.23 20.52 27.09
CA LYS A 258 -1.90 20.45 25.66
C LYS A 258 -0.46 20.86 25.36
N ASN A 259 0.06 21.88 26.06
CA ASN A 259 1.43 22.37 25.86
C ASN A 259 2.50 21.32 26.23
N GLU A 260 2.24 20.49 27.23
CA GLU A 260 3.18 19.41 27.58
C GLU A 260 3.13 18.31 26.51
N ALA A 261 1.96 17.97 25.99
CA ALA A 261 1.83 17.04 24.87
C ALA A 261 2.58 17.56 23.62
N ILE A 262 2.44 18.85 23.27
CA ILE A 262 3.17 19.48 22.14
C ILE A 262 4.68 19.30 22.32
N LYS A 263 5.22 19.65 23.49
CA LYS A 263 6.65 19.50 23.78
C LYS A 263 7.13 18.06 23.52
N TYR A 264 6.40 17.06 24.00
CA TYR A 264 6.77 15.66 23.79
C TYR A 264 6.59 15.20 22.34
N CYS A 265 5.63 15.75 21.60
CA CYS A 265 5.53 15.54 20.16
C CYS A 265 6.77 16.06 19.41
N ASP A 266 7.25 17.26 19.78
CA ASP A 266 8.47 17.83 19.19
C ASP A 266 9.70 16.96 19.49
N ASP A 267 9.85 16.53 20.75
CA ASP A 267 10.92 15.62 21.16
C ASP A 267 10.86 14.28 20.38
N CYS A 268 9.66 13.70 20.20
CA CYS A 268 9.47 12.48 19.42
C CYS A 268 9.77 12.67 17.93
N ALA A 269 9.49 13.84 17.36
CA ALA A 269 9.83 14.15 15.98
C ALA A 269 11.34 14.21 15.74
N ILE A 270 12.08 14.84 16.65
CA ILE A 270 13.55 14.87 16.62
C ILE A 270 14.11 13.44 16.70
N ILE A 271 13.57 12.61 17.61
CA ILE A 271 13.98 11.21 17.75
C ILE A 271 13.68 10.41 16.48
N ALA A 272 12.49 10.56 15.89
CA ALA A 272 12.15 9.87 14.66
C ALA A 272 13.14 10.21 13.55
N GLU A 273 13.44 11.49 13.33
CA GLU A 273 14.40 11.93 12.33
C GLU A 273 15.80 11.36 12.56
N ALA A 274 16.26 11.36 13.83
CA ALA A 274 17.54 10.77 14.20
C ALA A 274 17.62 9.25 14.01
N MET A 275 16.48 8.56 13.90
CA MET A 275 16.39 7.12 13.64
C MET A 275 16.33 6.77 12.14
N ASN A 276 16.39 7.76 11.25
CA ASN A 276 16.50 7.54 9.81
C ASN A 276 17.80 6.80 9.46
N THR A 277 17.68 5.87 8.53
CA THR A 277 18.82 5.15 7.94
C THR A 277 18.69 5.15 6.42
N GLU A 278 19.73 4.74 5.70
CA GLU A 278 19.69 4.61 4.23
C GLU A 278 18.53 3.73 3.73
N ASN A 279 18.08 2.76 4.54
CA ASN A 279 17.07 1.77 4.14
C ASN A 279 15.70 1.95 4.82
N ALA A 280 15.57 2.89 5.75
CA ALA A 280 14.34 3.08 6.50
C ALA A 280 14.19 4.54 6.96
N THR A 281 13.08 5.16 6.57
CA THR A 281 12.69 6.52 6.94
C THR A 281 11.63 6.51 8.04
N LYS A 282 11.63 7.52 8.90
CA LYS A 282 10.76 7.69 10.06
C LYS A 282 10.30 9.14 10.06
N LYS A 283 8.99 9.34 10.16
CA LYS A 283 8.36 10.63 10.39
C LYS A 283 7.42 10.50 11.57
N PHE A 284 7.48 11.45 12.49
CA PHE A 284 6.50 11.62 13.53
C PHE A 284 5.58 12.77 13.15
N LEU A 285 4.27 12.56 13.29
CA LEU A 285 3.24 13.55 13.06
C LEU A 285 2.39 13.65 14.33
N SER A 286 2.00 14.86 14.69
CA SER A 286 0.98 15.08 15.72
C SER A 286 -0.23 15.75 15.09
N HIS A 287 -1.42 15.26 15.45
CA HIS A 287 -2.68 15.90 15.10
C HIS A 287 -3.48 16.08 16.37
N PHE A 288 -3.92 17.31 16.65
CA PHE A 288 -4.72 17.65 17.81
C PHE A 288 -6.14 17.94 17.38
N LEU A 289 -7.09 17.19 17.94
CA LEU A 289 -8.52 17.44 17.80
C LEU A 289 -8.96 18.68 18.61
#